data_AF-A0A7D7ZLV4-F1
#
_entry.id   AF-A0A7D7ZLV4-F1
#
_cell.length_a   1.000
_cell.length_b   1.000
_cell.length_c   1.000
_cell.angle_alpha   90.00
_cell.angle_beta   90.00
_cell.angle_gamma   90.00
#
_symmetry.space_group_name_H-M   'P 1'
#
loop_
_entity.id
_entity.type
_entity.pdbx_description
1 polymer ?
#
loop_
_entity_poly.entity_id
_entity_poly.type
_entity_poly.pdbx_seq_one_letter_code
_entity_poly.pdbx_strand_id
1 'polypeptide(L)'
;MVHYENLNSDSIKELLSHYGIQINCSAPGVAIPHSFWGTPEAGRKKNRLYIRADTPIHSILHESCHYICMPEEQRSLPHVDAKGSAMEENATCYLQILLADHIDGYSSSQLMKDMDAWGYSFRLGSSYAWFTQDAEEVLQWLINQQIINSQSIPTWKLRDTYFESRPLNETILKPHR
;
A
#
# COMPACT_ATOMS: atom_id res chain seq x y z
N MET A 1 -0.66 -16.92 8.89
CA MET A 1 0.00 -15.62 8.65
C MET A 1 1.49 -15.83 8.51
N VAL A 2 2.05 -15.30 7.44
CA VAL A 2 3.51 -15.32 7.21
C VAL A 2 4.13 -14.09 7.89
N HIS A 3 5.18 -14.30 8.67
CA HIS A 3 5.90 -13.24 9.36
C HIS A 3 7.22 -12.91 8.65
N TYR A 4 7.76 -11.73 8.93
CA TYR A 4 8.99 -11.22 8.35
C TYR A 4 10.18 -12.18 8.50
N GLU A 5 10.34 -12.83 9.64
CA GLU A 5 11.39 -13.82 9.88
C GLU A 5 11.25 -15.12 9.07
N ASN A 6 10.08 -15.37 8.46
CA ASN A 6 9.82 -16.59 7.71
C ASN A 6 10.21 -16.46 6.22
N LEU A 7 10.55 -15.27 5.74
CA LEU A 7 10.91 -15.01 4.35
C LEU A 7 12.35 -14.50 4.23
N ASN A 8 12.91 -14.61 3.03
CA ASN A 8 14.12 -13.85 2.70
C ASN A 8 13.77 -12.35 2.71
N SER A 9 14.38 -11.60 3.62
CA SER A 9 14.12 -10.17 3.75
C SER A 9 14.59 -9.32 2.56
N ASP A 10 15.43 -9.87 1.68
CA ASP A 10 16.06 -9.08 0.61
C ASP A 10 15.05 -8.63 -0.44
N SER A 11 14.14 -9.51 -0.87
CA SER A 11 13.07 -9.15 -1.83
C SER A 11 12.12 -8.11 -1.25
N ILE A 12 11.82 -8.19 0.06
CA ILE A 12 11.01 -7.20 0.77
C ILE A 12 11.72 -5.84 0.79
N LYS A 13 13.01 -5.82 1.15
CA LYS A 13 13.79 -4.57 1.20
C LYS A 13 13.95 -3.96 -0.20
N GLU A 14 14.19 -4.78 -1.22
CA GLU A 14 14.30 -4.35 -2.60
C GLU A 14 12.98 -3.72 -3.07
N LEU A 15 11.85 -4.42 -2.88
CA LEU A 15 10.52 -3.92 -3.17
C LEU A 15 10.25 -2.56 -2.54
N LEU A 16 10.52 -2.42 -1.24
CA LEU A 16 10.29 -1.18 -0.50
C LEU A 16 11.26 -0.06 -0.90
N SER A 17 12.47 -0.40 -1.36
CA SER A 17 13.47 0.57 -1.80
C SER A 17 13.03 1.33 -3.06
N HIS A 18 12.23 0.72 -3.94
CA HIS A 18 11.63 1.39 -5.10
C HIS A 18 10.78 2.61 -4.69
N TYR A 19 10.17 2.56 -3.51
CA TYR A 19 9.36 3.64 -2.94
C TYR A 19 10.13 4.54 -1.97
N GLY A 20 11.44 4.32 -1.80
CA GLY A 20 12.27 5.03 -0.83
C GLY A 20 11.91 4.72 0.63
N ILE A 21 11.23 3.60 0.90
CA ILE A 21 10.84 3.18 2.24
C ILE A 21 12.00 2.42 2.91
N GLN A 22 12.26 2.73 4.19
CA GLN A 22 13.33 2.13 4.98
C GLN A 22 12.75 1.27 6.11
N ILE A 23 13.29 0.08 6.30
CA ILE A 23 12.92 -0.84 7.39
C ILE A 23 13.84 -0.63 8.59
N ASN A 24 13.25 -0.42 9.77
CA ASN A 24 13.94 -0.44 11.06
C ASN A 24 13.44 -1.63 11.89
N CYS A 25 14.32 -2.59 12.16
CA CYS A 25 13.97 -3.75 13.00
C CYS A 25 14.19 -3.44 14.48
N SER A 26 13.14 -3.61 15.28
CA SER A 26 13.20 -3.60 16.74
C SER A 26 13.72 -4.93 17.27
N ALA A 27 14.39 -4.90 18.42
CA ALA A 27 14.85 -6.11 19.07
C ALA A 27 13.68 -6.98 19.57
N PRO A 28 13.88 -8.31 19.74
CA PRO A 28 12.89 -9.18 20.35
C PRO A 28 12.41 -8.65 21.71
N GLY A 29 11.10 -8.73 21.97
CA GLY A 29 10.49 -8.25 23.21
C GLY A 29 10.35 -6.72 23.34
N VAL A 30 10.88 -5.94 22.39
CA VAL A 30 10.69 -4.49 22.35
C VAL A 30 9.43 -4.16 21.57
N ALA A 31 8.60 -3.24 22.10
CA ALA A 31 7.42 -2.75 21.39
C ALA A 31 7.81 -2.10 20.05
N ILE A 32 7.01 -2.32 19.01
CA ILE A 32 7.23 -1.68 17.70
C ILE A 32 6.80 -0.22 17.78
N PRO A 33 7.71 0.75 17.55
CA PRO A 33 7.35 2.17 17.54
C PRO A 33 6.33 2.50 16.46
N HIS A 34 5.41 3.43 16.74
CA HIS A 34 4.44 3.95 15.77
C HIS A 34 3.45 2.93 15.18
N SER A 35 3.27 1.78 15.83
CA SER A 35 2.15 0.87 15.54
C SER A 35 0.85 1.42 16.14
N PHE A 36 -0.25 1.27 15.41
CA PHE A 36 -1.56 1.77 15.79
C PHE A 36 -2.31 0.78 16.68
N TRP A 37 -2.31 -0.52 16.31
CA TRP A 37 -2.94 -1.61 17.07
C TRP A 37 -2.01 -2.28 18.09
N GLY A 38 -0.74 -1.86 18.12
CA GLY A 38 0.31 -2.45 18.93
C GLY A 38 0.94 -3.68 18.28
N THR A 39 2.00 -4.19 18.90
CA THR A 39 2.72 -5.37 18.40
C THR A 39 1.82 -6.60 18.27
N PRO A 40 1.93 -7.37 17.16
CA PRO A 40 3.06 -7.38 16.20
C PRO A 40 2.89 -6.51 14.95
N GLU A 41 1.87 -5.65 14.87
CA GLU A 41 1.65 -4.77 13.73
C GLU A 41 2.88 -3.87 13.45
N ALA A 42 3.20 -3.68 12.17
CA ALA A 42 4.18 -2.72 11.72
C ALA A 42 3.78 -1.31 12.16
N GLY A 43 4.76 -0.50 12.53
CA GLY A 43 4.57 0.92 12.74
C GLY A 43 5.18 1.72 11.61
N ARG A 44 4.70 2.95 11.43
CA ARG A 44 5.17 3.83 10.36
C ARG A 44 5.36 5.26 10.82
N LYS A 45 6.47 5.86 10.39
CA LYS A 45 6.69 7.30 10.48
C LYS A 45 7.37 7.79 9.22
N LYS A 46 6.65 8.62 8.44
CA LYS A 46 7.10 9.07 7.12
C LYS A 46 7.45 7.85 6.24
N ASN A 47 8.63 7.84 5.63
CA ASN A 47 9.15 6.75 4.80
C ASN A 47 9.85 5.65 5.61
N ARG A 48 9.70 5.60 6.94
CA ARG A 48 10.32 4.59 7.80
C ARG A 48 9.26 3.66 8.35
N LEU A 49 9.45 2.36 8.14
CA LEU A 49 8.73 1.30 8.81
C LEU A 49 9.51 0.84 10.03
N TYR A 50 8.78 0.53 11.08
CA TYR A 50 9.27 -0.10 12.27
C TYR A 50 8.62 -1.46 12.36
N ILE A 51 9.43 -2.49 12.47
CA ILE A 51 8.96 -3.88 12.49
C ILE A 51 9.71 -4.65 13.58
N ARG A 52 9.31 -5.89 13.80
CA ARG A 52 10.05 -6.89 14.56
C ARG A 52 10.03 -8.20 13.75
N ALA A 53 10.84 -9.18 14.16
CA ALA A 53 10.95 -10.47 13.47
C ALA A 53 9.58 -11.15 13.26
N ASP A 54 8.68 -11.02 14.23
CA ASP A 54 7.31 -11.55 14.24
C ASP A 54 6.27 -10.63 13.58
N THR A 55 6.67 -9.54 12.90
CA THR A 55 5.72 -8.68 12.20
C THR A 55 5.14 -9.41 10.97
N PRO A 56 3.82 -9.53 10.83
CA PRO A 56 3.19 -10.13 9.65
C PRO A 56 3.50 -9.36 8.37
N ILE A 57 3.76 -10.07 7.26
CA ILE A 57 4.07 -9.44 5.97
C ILE A 57 2.94 -8.54 5.48
N HIS A 58 1.67 -8.93 5.68
CA HIS A 58 0.54 -8.10 5.31
C HIS A 58 0.56 -6.75 6.03
N SER A 59 1.00 -6.70 7.28
CA SER A 59 1.07 -5.46 8.06
C SER A 59 2.20 -4.56 7.56
N ILE A 60 3.35 -5.13 7.18
CA ILE A 60 4.43 -4.39 6.51
C ILE A 60 3.93 -3.76 5.21
N LEU A 61 3.23 -4.54 4.37
CA LEU A 61 2.70 -4.05 3.10
C LEU A 61 1.59 -3.03 3.29
N HIS A 62 0.70 -3.21 4.26
CA HIS A 62 -0.37 -2.26 4.57
C HIS A 62 0.20 -0.88 4.92
N GLU A 63 1.12 -0.82 5.87
CA GLU A 63 1.78 0.44 6.24
C GLU A 63 2.59 1.04 5.09
N SER A 64 3.23 0.20 4.27
CA SER A 64 3.91 0.66 3.06
C SER A 64 2.93 1.34 2.10
N CYS A 65 1.79 0.71 1.86
CA CYS A 65 0.78 1.22 0.93
C CYS A 65 0.11 2.50 1.45
N HIS A 66 -0.02 2.68 2.76
CA HIS A 66 -0.41 3.97 3.33
C HIS A 66 0.55 5.09 2.94
N TYR A 67 1.87 4.83 2.98
CA TYR A 67 2.84 5.82 2.53
C TYR A 67 2.76 6.08 1.01
N ILE A 68 2.58 5.03 0.21
CA ILE A 68 2.50 5.14 -1.25
C ILE A 68 1.26 5.92 -1.71
N CYS A 69 0.10 5.65 -1.10
CA CYS A 69 -1.19 6.25 -1.43
C CYS A 69 -1.41 7.65 -0.81
N MET A 70 -0.60 8.05 0.16
CA MET A 70 -0.68 9.35 0.81
C MET A 70 -0.22 10.48 -0.14
N PRO A 71 -0.93 11.62 -0.26
CA PRO A 71 -0.50 12.76 -1.08
C PRO A 71 0.86 13.34 -0.65
N GLU A 72 1.60 13.96 -1.58
CA GLU A 72 2.93 14.53 -1.29
C GLU A 72 2.87 15.62 -0.20
N GLU A 73 1.83 16.46 -0.23
CA GLU A 73 1.65 17.55 0.73
C GLU A 73 1.57 17.01 2.15
N GLN A 74 0.90 15.86 2.33
CA GLN A 74 0.81 15.18 3.63
C GLN A 74 2.13 14.51 4.01
N ARG A 75 2.81 13.81 3.08
CA ARG A 75 4.10 13.14 3.37
C ARG A 75 5.17 14.11 3.88
N SER A 76 5.07 15.38 3.48
CA SER A 76 6.01 16.44 3.86
C SER A 76 5.77 17.00 5.27
N LEU A 77 4.60 16.77 5.88
CA LEU A 77 4.27 17.30 7.20
C LEU A 77 5.11 16.64 8.31
N PRO A 78 5.43 17.38 9.38
CA PRO A 78 6.16 16.84 10.54
C PRO A 78 5.31 15.86 11.35
N HIS A 79 4.00 16.07 11.38
CA HIS A 79 3.00 15.21 11.97
C HIS A 79 1.94 14.93 10.91
N VAL A 80 1.72 13.65 10.64
CA VAL A 80 0.70 13.19 9.70
C VAL A 80 -0.31 12.41 10.52
N ASP A 81 -1.58 12.76 10.39
CA ASP A 81 -2.63 11.85 10.82
C ASP A 81 -2.56 10.61 9.91
N ALA A 82 -2.37 9.44 10.51
CA ALA A 82 -2.27 8.21 9.75
C ALA A 82 -3.59 7.86 9.04
N LYS A 83 -4.71 8.51 9.41
CA LYS A 83 -6.03 8.25 8.82
C LYS A 83 -6.17 8.89 7.45
N GLY A 84 -6.26 8.04 6.43
CA GLY A 84 -6.71 8.42 5.09
C GLY A 84 -8.23 8.49 4.98
N SER A 85 -8.68 8.87 3.78
CA SER A 85 -10.05 8.68 3.31
C SER A 85 -10.37 7.19 3.11
N ALA A 86 -11.65 6.84 3.10
CA ALA A 86 -12.07 5.46 2.81
C ALA A 86 -11.55 4.93 1.46
N MET A 87 -11.38 5.82 0.47
CA MET A 87 -10.77 5.45 -0.81
C MET A 87 -9.28 5.14 -0.67
N GLU A 88 -8.53 5.89 0.13
CA GLU A 88 -7.10 5.62 0.40
C GLU A 88 -6.91 4.33 1.21
N GLU A 89 -7.79 4.04 2.16
CA GLU A 89 -7.81 2.76 2.89
C GLU A 89 -8.06 1.58 1.96
N ASN A 90 -9.06 1.68 1.07
CA ASN A 90 -9.34 0.65 0.09
C ASN A 90 -8.19 0.51 -0.93
N ALA A 91 -7.61 1.61 -1.38
CA ALA A 91 -6.44 1.61 -2.26
C ALA A 91 -5.23 0.97 -1.60
N THR A 92 -5.03 1.21 -0.30
CA THR A 92 -4.01 0.54 0.52
C THR A 92 -4.24 -0.98 0.51
N CYS A 93 -5.48 -1.41 0.73
CA CYS A 93 -5.86 -2.83 0.67
C CYS A 93 -5.64 -3.47 -0.71
N TYR A 94 -5.92 -2.75 -1.78
CA TYR A 94 -5.79 -3.28 -3.13
C TYR A 94 -4.31 -3.37 -3.54
N LEU A 95 -3.56 -2.31 -3.26
CA LEU A 95 -2.15 -2.23 -3.62
C LEU A 95 -1.31 -3.27 -2.87
N GLN A 96 -1.58 -3.54 -1.59
CA GLN A 96 -0.83 -4.59 -0.87
C GLN A 96 -0.95 -5.95 -1.56
N ILE A 97 -2.12 -6.27 -2.13
CA ILE A 97 -2.37 -7.53 -2.88
C ILE A 97 -1.50 -7.60 -4.12
N LEU A 98 -1.40 -6.51 -4.88
CA LEU A 98 -0.52 -6.46 -6.07
C LEU A 98 0.96 -6.57 -5.70
N LEU A 99 1.39 -5.86 -4.66
CA LEU A 99 2.79 -5.85 -4.24
C LEU A 99 3.26 -7.19 -3.66
N ALA A 100 2.34 -8.01 -3.13
CA ALA A 100 2.70 -9.31 -2.57
C ALA A 100 3.29 -10.30 -3.60
N ASP A 101 2.92 -10.19 -4.88
CA ASP A 101 3.49 -11.03 -5.95
C ASP A 101 4.92 -10.62 -6.34
N HIS A 102 5.44 -9.53 -5.79
CA HIS A 102 6.84 -9.09 -5.96
C HIS A 102 7.75 -9.53 -4.79
N ILE A 103 7.27 -10.36 -3.87
CA ILE A 103 8.04 -10.87 -2.73
C ILE A 103 8.32 -12.37 -2.91
N ASP A 104 9.61 -12.73 -2.96
CA ASP A 104 10.03 -14.13 -3.00
C ASP A 104 9.47 -14.95 -1.81
N GLY A 105 8.79 -16.05 -2.12
CA GLY A 105 8.18 -16.93 -1.12
C GLY A 105 6.82 -16.44 -0.59
N TYR A 106 6.25 -15.37 -1.18
CA TYR A 106 4.93 -14.87 -0.86
C TYR A 106 4.07 -14.72 -2.14
N SER A 107 2.82 -14.29 -1.99
CA SER A 107 1.92 -14.08 -3.14
C SER A 107 0.69 -13.30 -2.73
N SER A 108 -0.01 -12.73 -3.73
CA SER A 108 -1.35 -12.14 -3.59
C SER A 108 -2.34 -13.12 -2.95
N SER A 109 -2.31 -14.40 -3.34
CA SER A 109 -3.16 -15.45 -2.76
C SER A 109 -2.89 -15.67 -1.27
N GLN A 110 -1.62 -15.70 -0.86
CA GLN A 110 -1.28 -15.86 0.56
C GLN A 110 -1.60 -14.59 1.35
N LEU A 111 -1.38 -13.41 0.77
CA LEU A 111 -1.74 -12.15 1.41
C LEU A 111 -3.23 -12.07 1.70
N MET A 112 -4.10 -12.38 0.73
CA MET A 112 -5.55 -12.33 0.94
C MET A 112 -6.00 -13.27 2.07
N LYS A 113 -5.39 -14.45 2.20
CA LYS A 113 -5.64 -15.35 3.34
C LYS A 113 -5.17 -14.76 4.66
N ASP A 114 -4.01 -14.10 4.66
CA ASP A 114 -3.46 -13.44 5.85
C ASP A 114 -4.31 -12.23 6.27
N MET A 115 -4.83 -11.45 5.32
CA MET A 115 -5.80 -10.37 5.54
C MET A 115 -7.10 -10.91 6.17
N ASP A 116 -7.67 -11.97 5.60
CA ASP A 116 -8.89 -12.59 6.13
C ASP A 116 -8.65 -13.16 7.55
N ALA A 117 -7.50 -13.79 7.80
CA ALA A 117 -7.14 -14.31 9.12
C ALA A 117 -6.88 -13.21 10.16
N TRP A 118 -6.38 -12.05 9.73
CA TRP A 118 -6.20 -10.87 10.60
C TRP A 118 -7.55 -10.22 10.96
N GLY A 119 -8.57 -10.39 10.11
CA GLY A 119 -9.92 -9.88 10.35
C GLY A 119 -10.31 -8.71 9.45
N TYR A 120 -9.69 -8.57 8.27
CA TYR A 120 -10.17 -7.63 7.26
C TYR A 120 -11.63 -7.96 6.90
N SER A 121 -12.47 -6.93 6.84
CA SER A 121 -13.90 -7.09 6.58
C SER A 121 -14.30 -6.30 5.34
N PHE A 122 -14.63 -7.01 4.28
CA PHE A 122 -15.13 -6.46 3.03
C PHE A 122 -16.59 -6.88 2.79
N ARG A 123 -17.31 -6.13 1.97
CA ARG A 123 -18.75 -6.34 1.69
C ARG A 123 -19.09 -7.77 1.27
N LEU A 124 -18.22 -8.41 0.49
CA LEU A 124 -18.39 -9.77 -0.04
C LEU A 124 -17.81 -10.87 0.87
N GLY A 125 -17.38 -10.53 2.09
CA GLY A 125 -17.00 -11.49 3.14
C GLY A 125 -15.62 -12.15 3.01
N SER A 126 -14.85 -11.85 1.96
CA SER A 126 -13.43 -12.23 1.87
C SER A 126 -12.64 -11.21 1.05
N SER A 127 -11.34 -11.11 1.33
CA SER A 127 -10.40 -10.28 0.57
C SER A 127 -10.34 -10.70 -0.90
N TYR A 128 -10.43 -12.00 -1.18
CA TYR A 128 -10.47 -12.52 -2.55
C TYR A 128 -11.72 -12.10 -3.33
N ALA A 129 -12.91 -12.27 -2.74
CA ALA A 129 -14.15 -11.87 -3.39
C ALA A 129 -14.17 -10.35 -3.62
N TRP A 130 -13.73 -9.57 -2.64
CA TRP A 130 -13.61 -8.13 -2.79
C TRP A 130 -12.65 -7.73 -3.91
N PHE A 131 -11.42 -8.23 -3.90
CA PHE A 131 -10.39 -7.90 -4.89
C PHE A 131 -10.82 -8.21 -6.33
N THR A 132 -11.53 -9.33 -6.51
CA THR A 132 -11.94 -9.81 -7.85
C THR A 132 -13.27 -9.26 -8.34
N GLN A 133 -14.17 -8.81 -7.45
CA GLN A 133 -15.57 -8.51 -7.82
C GLN A 133 -16.11 -7.17 -7.27
N ASP A 134 -15.44 -6.52 -6.31
CA ASP A 134 -15.96 -5.32 -5.62
C ASP A 134 -14.87 -4.27 -5.35
N ALA A 135 -13.90 -4.15 -6.27
CA ALA A 135 -12.78 -3.22 -6.16
C ALA A 135 -12.51 -2.39 -7.43
N GLU A 136 -13.46 -2.36 -8.38
CA GLU A 136 -13.32 -1.62 -9.66
C GLU A 136 -13.00 -0.14 -9.44
N GLU A 137 -13.75 0.55 -8.56
CA GLU A 137 -13.53 1.97 -8.28
C GLU A 137 -12.13 2.24 -7.69
N VAL A 138 -11.64 1.31 -6.88
CA VAL A 138 -10.32 1.37 -6.23
C VAL A 138 -9.22 1.18 -7.27
N LEU A 139 -9.40 0.21 -8.18
CA LEU A 139 -8.50 -0.03 -9.29
C LEU A 139 -8.40 1.22 -10.18
N GLN A 140 -9.54 1.80 -10.57
CA GLN A 140 -9.57 3.03 -11.37
C GLN A 140 -8.90 4.19 -10.64
N TRP A 141 -9.11 4.31 -9.34
CA TRP A 141 -8.44 5.33 -8.53
C TRP A 141 -6.91 5.17 -8.56
N LEU A 142 -6.39 3.95 -8.35
CA LEU A 142 -4.94 3.68 -8.39
C LEU A 142 -4.31 3.98 -9.75
N ILE A 143 -5.02 3.67 -10.85
CA ILE A 143 -4.62 4.02 -12.22
C ILE A 143 -4.57 5.54 -12.40
N ASN A 144 -5.61 6.26 -11.97
CA ASN A 144 -5.71 7.71 -12.07
C ASN A 144 -4.62 8.43 -11.26
N GLN A 145 -4.24 7.87 -10.11
CA GLN A 145 -3.11 8.35 -9.30
C GLN A 145 -1.75 7.90 -9.86
N GLN A 146 -1.71 7.14 -10.97
CA GLN A 146 -0.51 6.58 -11.60
C GLN A 146 0.34 5.70 -10.68
N ILE A 147 -0.24 5.14 -9.62
CA ILE A 147 0.44 4.21 -8.70
C ILE A 147 0.58 2.83 -9.36
N ILE A 148 -0.40 2.47 -10.19
CA ILE A 148 -0.36 1.30 -11.08
C ILE A 148 -0.70 1.74 -12.51
N ASN A 149 -0.34 0.93 -13.50
CA ASN A 149 -0.75 1.15 -14.88
C ASN A 149 -2.10 0.46 -15.20
N SER A 150 -2.58 0.63 -16.44
CA SER A 150 -3.84 0.01 -16.93
C SER A 150 -3.87 -1.52 -16.92
N GLN A 151 -2.73 -2.17 -16.70
CA GLN A 151 -2.58 -3.62 -16.60
C GLN A 151 -2.42 -4.06 -15.14
N SER A 152 -2.71 -3.18 -14.18
CA SER A 152 -2.56 -3.40 -12.75
C SER A 152 -1.13 -3.71 -12.30
N ILE A 153 -0.12 -3.24 -13.05
CA ILE A 153 1.29 -3.39 -12.70
C ILE A 153 1.74 -2.14 -11.93
N PRO A 154 2.41 -2.29 -10.76
CA PRO A 154 2.99 -1.17 -10.03
C PRO A 154 3.93 -0.33 -10.89
N THR A 155 3.78 1.00 -10.82
CA THR A 155 4.65 1.94 -11.56
C THR A 155 5.91 2.32 -10.78
N TRP A 156 6.03 1.85 -9.54
CA TRP A 156 7.07 2.23 -8.58
C TRP A 156 7.07 3.72 -8.19
N LYS A 157 5.96 4.42 -8.44
CA LYS A 157 5.79 5.83 -8.08
C LYS A 157 5.02 5.96 -6.77
N LEU A 158 5.40 6.96 -5.99
CA LEU A 158 4.56 7.48 -4.91
C LEU A 158 3.46 8.35 -5.53
N ARG A 159 2.29 8.42 -4.88
CA ARG A 159 1.21 9.33 -5.30
C ARG A 159 1.73 10.77 -5.35
N ASP A 160 1.48 11.48 -6.43
CA ASP A 160 1.85 12.89 -6.57
C ASP A 160 0.84 13.81 -5.85
N THR A 161 1.06 15.13 -5.90
CA THR A 161 0.08 16.16 -5.55
C THR A 161 -1.21 16.03 -6.36
N TYR A 162 -2.32 16.49 -5.78
CA TYR A 162 -3.68 16.42 -6.32
C TYR A 162 -3.77 16.67 -7.84
N PHE A 163 -4.19 15.66 -8.63
CA PHE A 163 -4.83 15.91 -9.92
C PHE A 163 -6.28 16.35 -9.65
N GLU A 164 -6.51 17.64 -9.40
CA GLU A 164 -7.80 18.20 -9.79
C GLU A 164 -7.93 18.00 -11.29
N SER A 165 -9.03 17.35 -11.68
CA SER A 165 -9.45 17.07 -13.05
C SER A 165 -8.95 18.14 -14.02
N ARG A 166 -7.93 17.84 -14.81
CA ARG A 166 -7.67 18.60 -16.02
C ARG A 166 -8.84 18.27 -16.95
N PRO A 167 -9.75 19.20 -17.26
CA PRO A 167 -10.79 18.89 -18.23
C PRO A 167 -10.10 18.49 -19.54
N LEU A 168 -10.49 17.34 -20.07
CA LEU A 168 -10.26 16.98 -21.46
C LEU A 168 -11.00 18.02 -22.31
N ASN A 169 -10.35 19.14 -22.61
CA ASN A 169 -10.77 19.95 -23.75
C ASN A 169 -10.32 19.23 -25.02
N GLU A 170 -11.09 18.21 -25.40
CA GLU A 170 -11.33 17.95 -26.81
C GLU A 170 -12.13 19.12 -27.36
N THR A 171 -11.48 20.01 -28.11
CA THR A 171 -12.08 20.51 -29.34
C THR A 171 -10.98 20.84 -30.32
N ILE A 172 -10.84 19.96 -31.31
CA ILE A 172 -10.28 20.29 -32.62
C ILE A 172 -11.18 21.36 -33.23
N LEU A 173 -10.68 22.57 -33.44
CA LEU A 173 -11.12 23.43 -34.54
C LEU A 173 -9.89 24.03 -35.25
N LYS A 174 -9.95 23.87 -36.57
CA LYS A 174 -8.95 24.12 -37.62
C LYS A 174 -8.74 25.64 -37.90
N PRO A 175 -7.85 26.04 -38.83
CA PRO A 175 -6.95 27.19 -38.70
C PRO A 175 -7.48 28.52 -39.28
N HIS A 176 -6.92 29.63 -38.79
CA HIS A 176 -6.81 30.94 -39.46
C HIS A 176 -5.49 31.57 -38.95
N ARG A 177 -4.51 31.98 -39.75
CA ARG A 177 -4.49 32.73 -41.01
C ARG A 177 -3.26 32.35 -41.82
#